data_AF-A0A377G6G5-F1
#
_entry.id   AF-A0A377G6G5-F1
#
_cell.length_a   1.000
_cell.length_b   1.000
_cell.length_c   1.000
_cell.angle_alpha   90.00
_cell.angle_beta   90.00
_cell.angle_gamma   90.00
#
_symmetry.space_group_name_H-M   'P 1'
#
loop_
_entity.id
_entity.type
_entity.pdbx_description
1 polymer ?
#
loop_
_entity_poly.entity_id
_entity_poly.type
_entity_poly.pdbx_seq_one_letter_code
_entity_poly.pdbx_strand_id
1 'polypeptide(L)'
;MKSAPDKPDSEQNEPLNLDSQVHAGGEKKPVPARDSDLIDFSADPEQEWRVFLNGSKTLSDSWGSDQMQYAKLCHAAVEKSLQKMDTERMTARSLYEFLAGERRAIAEELMQPSRKRIGLIRSFDDDRGYTTPIMPQGKYRDFFEQVQERIKSLYTKEPKPEDGYIIEKDTSRGKFKRGDRVFITDGDLVLTGFNYPADVPPAMQPYQPSFTFVHTYAEYIPKIYEKVDKLFASILEHPEPTKENMQKIGEMAWYLAHAMPCQRGSAATTELFARTMMKKIGLPIVPYEHPVPLDFEALIEPDKTKFIERFTNDFYPNLNKYYEASGDKEKSQHVAQSDSFSSYSIFKTFKEDLNKIVKSASEILDNWSSAPKNK
;
A
#
# COMPACT_ATOMS: atom_id res chain seq x y z
N MET A 1 60.76 -1.96 -27.05
CA MET A 1 61.35 -0.79 -26.36
C MET A 1 60.21 -0.02 -25.70
N LYS A 2 60.42 0.38 -24.45
CA LYS A 2 59.43 0.94 -23.52
C LYS A 2 58.99 2.34 -23.94
N SER A 3 57.69 2.61 -23.92
CA SER A 3 57.14 3.95 -23.70
C SER A 3 55.96 3.83 -22.75
N ALA A 4 56.09 4.46 -21.58
CA ALA A 4 55.05 4.58 -20.56
C ALA A 4 54.05 5.66 -20.96
N PRO A 5 52.78 5.58 -20.51
CA PRO A 5 51.90 6.73 -20.47
C PRO A 5 51.78 7.33 -19.07
N ASP A 6 51.50 8.63 -19.09
CA ASP A 6 51.52 9.59 -18.01
C ASP A 6 50.47 9.34 -16.91
N LYS A 7 50.84 9.74 -15.68
CA LYS A 7 49.90 9.97 -14.57
C LYS A 7 49.38 11.41 -14.66
N PRO A 8 48.12 11.65 -14.26
CA PRO A 8 47.73 12.92 -13.67
C PRO A 8 47.33 12.77 -12.19
N ASP A 9 47.98 13.61 -11.39
CA ASP A 9 47.44 14.44 -10.30
C ASP A 9 46.58 13.79 -9.21
N SER A 10 47.24 13.50 -8.09
CA SER A 10 46.64 13.30 -6.79
C SER A 10 46.38 14.64 -6.11
N GLU A 11 45.13 15.10 -6.11
CA GLU A 11 44.66 16.11 -5.17
C GLU A 11 44.54 15.49 -3.78
N GLN A 12 45.26 16.10 -2.83
CA GLN A 12 45.21 15.79 -1.41
C GLN A 12 43.93 16.39 -0.83
N ASN A 13 43.01 15.54 -0.36
CA ASN A 13 41.95 15.97 0.55
C ASN A 13 42.40 15.73 1.99
N GLU A 14 42.56 16.82 2.73
CA GLU A 14 42.72 16.81 4.19
C GLU A 14 41.46 16.24 4.87
N PRO A 15 41.59 15.46 5.96
CA PRO A 15 40.43 15.03 6.73
C PRO A 15 39.87 16.18 7.57
N LEU A 16 38.57 16.43 7.42
CA LEU A 16 37.79 17.26 8.33
C LEU A 16 37.77 16.63 9.73
N ASN A 17 38.45 17.29 10.66
CA ASN A 17 38.31 17.07 12.10
C ASN A 17 36.90 17.47 12.52
N LEU A 18 36.08 16.50 12.91
CA LEU A 18 34.82 16.73 13.61
C LEU A 18 35.02 16.29 15.06
N ASP A 19 35.23 17.30 15.90
CA ASP A 19 35.27 17.14 17.35
C ASP A 19 33.97 16.50 17.85
N SER A 20 34.19 15.45 18.61
CA SER A 20 33.21 14.60 19.27
C SER A 20 32.61 15.30 20.48
N GLN A 21 31.36 15.75 20.37
CA GLN A 21 30.49 15.90 21.54
C GLN A 21 29.81 14.57 21.84
N VAL A 22 30.32 13.93 22.88
CA VAL A 22 29.77 12.75 23.54
C VAL A 22 28.42 13.15 24.16
N HIS A 23 27.31 12.74 23.52
CA HIS A 23 26.03 12.65 24.21
C HIS A 23 25.84 11.22 24.70
N ALA A 24 25.73 11.09 26.02
CA ALA A 24 25.50 9.86 26.74
C ALA A 24 24.29 9.10 26.18
N GLY A 25 24.54 7.89 25.69
CA GLY A 25 23.52 6.91 25.33
C GLY A 25 22.81 6.44 26.59
N GLY A 26 21.67 7.06 26.90
CA GLY A 26 20.64 6.41 27.69
C GLY A 26 19.80 5.56 26.75
N GLU A 27 19.73 4.25 26.99
CA GLU A 27 18.71 3.38 26.40
C GLU A 27 17.33 3.99 26.69
N LYS A 28 16.72 4.62 25.69
CA LYS A 28 15.34 5.12 25.80
C LYS A 28 14.42 3.91 25.75
N LYS A 29 13.96 3.48 26.92
CA LYS A 29 12.94 2.43 27.03
C LYS A 29 11.67 2.85 26.28
N PRO A 30 10.96 1.91 25.65
CA PRO A 30 9.69 2.20 24.98
C PRO A 30 8.71 2.88 25.95
N VAL A 31 8.00 3.90 25.45
CA VAL A 31 7.00 4.62 26.23
C VAL A 31 5.67 3.87 26.06
N PRO A 32 5.06 3.35 27.13
CA PRO A 32 3.73 2.76 27.02
C PRO A 32 2.74 3.84 26.54
N ALA A 33 1.94 3.52 25.52
CA ALA A 33 0.84 4.39 25.12
C ALA A 33 -0.10 4.52 26.33
N ARG A 34 -0.36 5.77 26.77
CA ARG A 34 -1.18 6.08 27.95
C ARG A 34 -2.43 5.21 27.93
N ASP A 35 -2.51 4.25 28.86
CA ASP A 35 -3.61 3.33 29.12
C ASP A 35 -3.74 2.04 28.27
N SER A 36 -2.69 1.64 27.52
CA SER A 36 -2.64 0.30 26.90
C SER A 36 -1.29 -0.39 27.14
N ASP A 37 -1.27 -1.72 27.27
CA ASP A 37 -0.03 -2.54 27.25
C ASP A 37 0.68 -2.49 25.87
N LEU A 38 0.21 -1.63 24.96
CA LEU A 38 0.80 -1.44 23.66
C LEU A 38 2.09 -0.63 23.80
N ILE A 39 3.16 -1.25 23.35
CA ILE A 39 4.46 -0.63 23.26
C ILE A 39 4.50 0.19 21.97
N ASP A 40 4.59 1.51 22.09
CA ASP A 40 4.90 2.38 20.96
C ASP A 40 6.41 2.32 20.67
N PHE A 41 6.77 1.82 19.48
CA PHE A 41 8.15 1.71 19.04
C PHE A 41 8.60 2.96 18.26
N SER A 42 7.84 4.05 18.29
CA SER A 42 8.26 5.32 17.71
C SER A 42 9.61 5.86 18.24
N ALA A 43 10.07 5.40 19.41
CA ALA A 43 11.38 5.74 19.97
C ALA A 43 12.49 4.72 19.66
N ASP A 44 12.14 3.59 19.04
CA ASP A 44 13.02 2.47 18.72
C ASP A 44 12.91 2.12 17.23
N PRO A 45 13.73 2.75 16.37
CA PRO A 45 13.71 2.52 14.93
C PRO A 45 13.93 1.04 14.55
N GLU A 46 14.67 0.27 15.35
CA GLU A 46 14.93 -1.13 15.07
C GLU A 46 13.65 -1.95 15.22
N GLN A 47 12.94 -1.76 16.33
CA GLN A 47 11.68 -2.47 16.58
C GLN A 47 10.58 -1.98 15.64
N GLU A 48 10.51 -0.68 15.36
CA GLU A 48 9.55 -0.09 14.42
C GLU A 48 9.58 -0.79 13.04
N TRP A 49 10.78 -1.08 12.55
CA TRP A 49 11.04 -1.65 11.23
C TRP A 49 11.39 -3.15 11.26
N ARG A 50 11.20 -3.83 12.41
CA ARG A 50 11.52 -5.25 12.64
C ARG A 50 10.81 -6.23 11.71
N VAL A 51 9.79 -5.76 11.01
CA VAL A 51 9.14 -6.39 9.85
C VAL A 51 10.14 -6.95 8.85
N PHE A 52 11.16 -6.14 8.52
CA PHE A 52 12.24 -6.52 7.63
C PHE A 52 13.18 -7.56 8.25
N LEU A 53 12.98 -7.91 9.53
CA LEU A 53 13.82 -8.77 10.35
C LEU A 53 13.02 -9.95 10.95
N ASN A 54 11.85 -10.30 10.41
CA ASN A 54 11.01 -11.37 10.96
C ASN A 54 11.71 -12.75 10.86
N GLY A 55 12.50 -13.05 11.90
CA GLY A 55 13.10 -14.34 12.22
C GLY A 55 14.10 -14.95 11.23
N SER A 56 14.22 -14.44 9.99
CA SER A 56 15.17 -14.84 8.92
C SER A 56 14.74 -14.38 7.53
N LYS A 57 13.44 -14.07 7.33
CA LYS A 57 12.89 -13.69 6.03
C LYS A 57 13.01 -12.19 5.83
N THR A 58 14.02 -11.80 5.10
CA THR A 58 14.34 -10.40 4.87
C THR A 58 14.56 -10.26 3.37
N LEU A 59 14.15 -9.15 2.76
CA LEU A 59 14.66 -8.81 1.42
C LEU A 59 16.18 -8.54 1.43
N SER A 60 16.91 -8.85 2.51
CA SER A 60 18.34 -8.60 2.64
C SER A 60 19.15 -9.39 1.61
N ASP A 61 18.71 -10.57 1.18
CA ASP A 61 19.36 -11.26 0.05
C ASP A 61 19.10 -10.58 -1.30
N SER A 62 18.05 -9.75 -1.40
CA SER A 62 17.77 -8.98 -2.60
C SER A 62 18.61 -7.71 -2.73
N TRP A 63 19.15 -7.17 -1.63
CA TRP A 63 19.80 -5.84 -1.64
C TRP A 63 21.07 -5.70 -0.79
N GLY A 64 21.49 -6.72 -0.03
CA GLY A 64 22.80 -6.83 0.63
C GLY A 64 23.14 -5.73 1.64
N SER A 65 22.17 -4.92 2.06
CA SER A 65 22.42 -3.74 2.91
C SER A 65 22.29 -4.06 4.40
N ASP A 66 23.04 -3.33 5.21
CA ASP A 66 22.87 -3.25 6.66
C ASP A 66 21.41 -2.92 7.00
N GLN A 67 20.68 -3.91 7.52
CA GLN A 67 19.26 -3.80 7.80
C GLN A 67 18.98 -2.87 8.98
N MET A 68 19.89 -2.82 9.95
CA MET A 68 19.77 -1.92 11.10
C MET A 68 19.93 -0.47 10.62
N GLN A 69 20.92 -0.20 9.78
CA GLN A 69 21.08 1.13 9.19
C GLN A 69 19.89 1.49 8.29
N TYR A 70 19.38 0.54 7.49
CA TYR A 70 18.18 0.76 6.68
C TYR A 70 16.97 1.16 7.52
N ALA A 71 16.69 0.45 8.62
CA ALA A 71 15.61 0.76 9.56
C ALA A 71 15.74 2.18 10.14
N LYS A 72 16.94 2.54 10.62
CA LYS A 72 17.23 3.90 11.16
C LYS A 72 16.97 4.99 10.13
N LEU A 73 17.42 4.77 8.88
CA LEU A 73 17.23 5.74 7.81
C LEU A 73 15.78 5.86 7.37
N CYS A 74 15.03 4.75 7.33
CA CYS A 74 13.60 4.77 7.03
C CYS A 74 12.80 5.52 8.11
N HIS A 75 13.12 5.27 9.39
CA HIS A 75 12.55 6.04 10.49
C HIS A 75 12.85 7.54 10.35
N ALA A 76 14.11 7.91 10.07
CA ALA A 76 14.49 9.31 9.88
C ALA A 76 13.73 9.97 8.70
N ALA A 77 13.51 9.23 7.60
CA ALA A 77 12.71 9.71 6.47
C ALA A 77 11.25 9.99 6.86
N VAL A 78 10.65 9.12 7.68
CA VAL A 78 9.29 9.32 8.22
C VAL A 78 9.26 10.59 9.10
N GLU A 79 10.22 10.76 10.02
CA GLU A 79 10.30 11.97 10.87
C GLU A 79 10.42 13.26 10.05
N LYS A 80 11.30 13.28 9.04
CA LYS A 80 11.44 14.44 8.13
C LYS A 80 10.14 14.72 7.38
N SER A 81 9.42 13.68 6.96
CA SER A 81 8.16 13.86 6.23
C SER A 81 7.07 14.46 7.12
N LEU A 82 7.01 14.10 8.40
CA LEU A 82 6.11 14.72 9.37
C LEU A 82 6.43 16.21 9.56
N GLN A 83 7.70 16.56 9.76
CA GLN A 83 8.14 17.95 9.86
C GLN A 83 7.78 18.76 8.62
N LYS A 84 7.90 18.15 7.43
CA LYS A 84 7.50 18.78 6.17
C LYS A 84 5.99 18.98 6.08
N MET A 85 5.19 17.99 6.50
CA MET A 85 3.72 18.11 6.54
C MET A 85 3.24 19.16 7.54
N ASP A 86 4.00 19.45 8.59
CA ASP A 86 3.67 20.48 9.57
C ASP A 86 4.01 21.90 9.09
N THR A 87 4.90 22.03 8.11
CA THR A 87 5.40 23.32 7.61
C THR A 87 4.88 23.68 6.23
N GLU A 88 4.43 22.69 5.45
CA GLU A 88 3.99 22.85 4.07
C GLU A 88 2.63 22.19 3.85
N ARG A 89 1.76 22.84 3.07
CA ARG A 89 0.55 22.19 2.59
C ARG A 89 0.91 21.15 1.54
N MET A 90 0.77 19.88 1.90
CA MET A 90 1.06 18.76 1.00
C MET A 90 -0.21 18.18 0.38
N THR A 91 -0.06 17.60 -0.81
CA THR A 91 -0.95 16.59 -1.39
C THR A 91 -0.37 15.20 -1.13
N ALA A 92 -1.15 14.13 -1.32
CA ALA A 92 -0.63 12.77 -1.24
C ALA A 92 0.47 12.54 -2.27
N ARG A 93 0.30 13.09 -3.48
CA ARG A 93 1.34 13.04 -4.52
C ARG A 93 2.65 13.69 -4.06
N SER A 94 2.60 14.93 -3.55
CA SER A 94 3.82 15.62 -3.11
C SER A 94 4.49 14.93 -1.91
N LEU A 95 3.71 14.31 -1.02
CA LEU A 95 4.27 13.50 0.07
C LEU A 95 4.95 12.26 -0.46
N TYR A 96 4.32 11.56 -1.41
CA TYR A 96 4.91 10.38 -2.04
C TYR A 96 6.20 10.71 -2.79
N GLU A 97 6.22 11.79 -3.57
CA GLU A 97 7.41 12.26 -4.30
C GLU A 97 8.55 12.64 -3.33
N PHE A 98 8.24 13.29 -2.20
CA PHE A 98 9.22 13.55 -1.15
C PHE A 98 9.81 12.26 -0.58
N LEU A 99 8.95 11.31 -0.20
CA LEU A 99 9.37 10.01 0.35
C LEU A 99 10.12 9.15 -0.69
N ALA A 100 9.82 9.29 -1.98
CA ALA A 100 10.58 8.67 -3.06
C ALA A 100 12.00 9.24 -3.12
N GLY A 101 12.15 10.55 -2.94
CA GLY A 101 13.44 11.23 -2.79
C GLY A 101 14.24 10.72 -1.58
N GLU A 102 13.61 10.64 -0.41
CA GLU A 102 14.25 10.06 0.78
C GLU A 102 14.64 8.60 0.53
N ARG A 103 13.76 7.79 -0.06
CA ARG A 103 14.07 6.39 -0.37
C ARG A 103 15.28 6.24 -1.31
N ARG A 104 15.45 7.17 -2.24
CA ARG A 104 16.64 7.23 -3.10
C ARG A 104 17.90 7.57 -2.31
N ALA A 105 17.85 8.56 -1.42
CA ALA A 105 18.98 8.91 -0.56
C ALA A 105 19.42 7.70 0.30
N ILE A 106 18.47 6.95 0.85
CA ILE A 106 18.74 5.69 1.57
C ILE A 106 19.46 4.68 0.68
N ALA A 107 19.01 4.51 -0.57
CA ALA A 107 19.65 3.59 -1.51
C ALA A 107 21.08 4.02 -1.88
N GLU A 108 21.33 5.33 -1.95
CA GLU A 108 22.65 5.90 -2.22
C GLU A 108 23.59 5.69 -1.03
N GLU A 109 23.14 5.99 0.19
CA GLU A 109 23.91 5.80 1.42
C GLU A 109 24.27 4.32 1.65
N LEU A 110 23.31 3.42 1.46
CA LEU A 110 23.51 1.98 1.63
C LEU A 110 24.09 1.29 0.40
N MET A 111 24.47 2.04 -0.63
CA MET A 111 25.06 1.52 -1.87
C MET A 111 24.21 0.42 -2.55
N GLN A 112 22.90 0.51 -2.43
CA GLN A 112 21.99 -0.53 -2.90
C GLN A 112 22.07 -0.71 -4.43
N PRO A 113 21.91 -1.95 -4.91
CA PRO A 113 21.77 -2.22 -6.34
C PRO A 113 20.66 -1.38 -6.96
N SER A 114 20.85 -0.93 -8.21
CA SER A 114 19.86 -0.12 -8.94
C SER A 114 19.47 1.22 -8.27
N ARG A 115 20.25 1.75 -7.32
CA ARG A 115 20.01 3.07 -6.68
C ARG A 115 19.72 4.21 -7.67
N LYS A 116 20.30 4.17 -8.87
CA LYS A 116 20.03 5.13 -9.96
C LYS A 116 18.57 5.17 -10.44
N ARG A 117 17.77 4.14 -10.14
CA ARG A 117 16.36 4.02 -10.52
C ARG A 117 15.40 4.07 -9.32
N ILE A 118 15.94 3.94 -8.10
CA ILE A 118 15.13 3.96 -6.88
C ILE A 118 14.61 5.39 -6.67
N GLY A 119 13.32 5.51 -6.40
CA GLY A 119 12.67 6.80 -6.15
C GLY A 119 12.46 7.68 -7.39
N LEU A 120 12.85 7.22 -8.58
CA LEU A 120 12.52 7.93 -9.83
C LEU A 120 11.06 7.65 -10.20
N ILE A 121 10.25 8.70 -10.28
CA ILE A 121 8.84 8.59 -10.69
C ILE A 121 8.74 8.11 -12.14
N ARG A 122 7.81 7.20 -12.41
CA ARG A 122 7.51 6.70 -13.76
C ARG A 122 6.87 7.81 -14.58
N SER A 123 7.34 7.96 -15.81
CA SER A 123 6.69 8.78 -16.82
C SER A 123 5.92 7.89 -17.81
N PHE A 124 4.94 8.50 -18.49
CA PHE A 124 4.21 7.88 -19.59
C PHE A 124 5.13 7.34 -20.69
N ASP A 125 6.21 8.06 -20.99
CA ASP A 125 7.13 7.75 -22.09
C ASP A 125 8.03 6.52 -21.83
N ASP A 126 8.14 6.08 -20.56
CA ASP A 126 9.00 4.97 -20.14
C ASP A 126 8.18 3.71 -19.77
N ASP A 127 6.90 3.66 -20.16
CA ASP A 127 5.97 2.64 -19.68
C ASP A 127 6.02 1.31 -20.45
N ARG A 128 7.20 0.92 -20.94
CA ARG A 128 7.37 -0.37 -21.62
C ARG A 128 7.27 -1.52 -20.61
N GLY A 129 6.03 -1.96 -20.38
CA GLY A 129 5.69 -3.27 -19.84
C GLY A 129 6.52 -3.64 -18.63
N TYR A 130 6.39 -2.89 -17.54
CA TYR A 130 6.99 -3.26 -16.28
C TYR A 130 6.35 -4.56 -15.81
N THR A 131 7.05 -5.66 -16.04
CA THR A 131 6.69 -6.95 -15.49
C THR A 131 7.66 -7.34 -14.39
N THR A 132 7.17 -7.85 -13.27
CA THR A 132 8.02 -8.44 -12.23
C THR A 132 7.81 -9.95 -12.22
N PRO A 133 8.79 -10.74 -12.72
CA PRO A 133 8.74 -12.18 -12.55
C PRO A 133 9.04 -12.53 -11.10
N ILE A 134 8.20 -13.38 -10.52
CA ILE A 134 8.34 -13.95 -9.19
C ILE A 134 8.76 -15.40 -9.37
N MET A 135 10.00 -15.69 -8.99
CA MET A 135 10.68 -16.95 -9.24
C MET A 135 11.01 -17.62 -7.90
N PRO A 136 10.88 -18.97 -7.78
CA PRO A 136 11.22 -19.69 -6.55
C PRO A 136 12.66 -19.49 -6.09
N GLN A 137 13.59 -19.32 -7.03
CA GLN A 137 15.01 -19.09 -6.78
C GLN A 137 15.43 -17.63 -7.05
N GLY A 138 14.46 -16.71 -7.09
CA GLY A 138 14.69 -15.30 -7.39
C GLY A 138 14.87 -14.44 -6.15
N LYS A 139 14.85 -13.12 -6.37
CA LYS A 139 14.89 -12.09 -5.33
C LYS A 139 13.80 -12.26 -4.26
N TYR A 140 12.66 -12.79 -4.67
CA TYR A 140 11.48 -12.92 -3.81
C TYR A 140 11.31 -14.33 -3.23
N ARG A 141 12.38 -15.16 -3.23
CA ARG A 141 12.31 -16.57 -2.79
C ARG A 141 11.72 -16.75 -1.39
N ASP A 142 12.04 -15.86 -0.46
CA ASP A 142 11.64 -15.99 0.96
C ASP A 142 10.13 -15.83 1.18
N PHE A 143 9.46 -15.18 0.22
CA PHE A 143 8.01 -14.97 0.22
C PHE A 143 7.31 -15.84 -0.82
N PHE A 144 8.07 -16.55 -1.68
CA PHE A 144 7.53 -17.21 -2.86
C PHE A 144 6.43 -18.21 -2.51
N GLU A 145 6.66 -19.06 -1.52
CA GLU A 145 5.69 -20.08 -1.10
C GLU A 145 4.39 -19.45 -0.59
N GLN A 146 4.49 -18.47 0.33
CA GLN A 146 3.31 -17.81 0.90
C GLN A 146 2.53 -17.05 -0.16
N VAL A 147 3.23 -16.34 -1.06
CA VAL A 147 2.60 -15.62 -2.18
C VAL A 147 1.94 -16.60 -3.15
N GLN A 148 2.59 -17.72 -3.46
CA GLN A 148 2.03 -18.74 -4.34
C GLN A 148 0.78 -19.38 -3.73
N GLU A 149 0.81 -19.74 -2.45
CA GLU A 149 -0.36 -20.27 -1.74
C GLU A 149 -1.51 -19.26 -1.73
N ARG A 150 -1.19 -17.98 -1.50
CA ARG A 150 -2.18 -16.89 -1.54
C ARG A 150 -2.84 -16.78 -2.90
N ILE A 151 -2.06 -16.75 -3.98
CA ILE A 151 -2.57 -16.78 -5.36
C ILE A 151 -3.47 -18.01 -5.56
N LYS A 152 -2.98 -19.22 -5.25
CA LYS A 152 -3.79 -20.45 -5.41
C LYS A 152 -5.12 -20.39 -4.64
N SER A 153 -5.13 -19.80 -3.44
CA SER A 153 -6.34 -19.67 -2.62
C SER A 153 -7.39 -18.72 -3.21
N LEU A 154 -6.95 -17.61 -3.82
CA LEU A 154 -7.83 -16.62 -4.43
C LEU A 154 -8.35 -17.10 -5.80
N TYR A 155 -7.48 -17.79 -6.52
CA TYR A 155 -7.71 -18.22 -7.90
C TYR A 155 -8.07 -19.71 -7.97
N THR A 156 -8.91 -20.18 -7.03
CA THR A 156 -9.47 -21.55 -7.08
C THR A 156 -10.53 -21.71 -8.17
N LYS A 157 -11.07 -20.60 -8.68
CA LYS A 157 -12.05 -20.52 -9.75
C LYS A 157 -11.54 -19.57 -10.82
N GLU A 158 -12.02 -19.75 -12.05
CA GLU A 158 -11.76 -18.82 -13.15
C GLU A 158 -12.20 -17.41 -12.72
N PRO A 159 -11.30 -16.40 -12.77
CA PRO A 159 -11.66 -15.02 -12.49
C PRO A 159 -12.79 -14.59 -13.41
N LYS A 160 -13.71 -13.76 -12.92
CA LYS A 160 -14.77 -13.21 -13.77
C LYS A 160 -14.87 -11.69 -13.65
N PRO A 161 -15.44 -11.00 -14.66
CA PRO A 161 -15.63 -9.56 -14.58
C PRO A 161 -16.40 -9.09 -13.36
N GLU A 162 -17.40 -9.87 -12.91
CA GLU A 162 -18.17 -9.57 -11.69
C GLU A 162 -17.35 -9.60 -10.40
N ASP A 163 -16.16 -10.24 -10.41
CA ASP A 163 -15.25 -10.29 -9.27
C ASP A 163 -14.22 -9.14 -9.29
N GLY A 164 -14.38 -8.16 -10.19
CA GLY A 164 -13.50 -6.98 -10.30
C GLY A 164 -12.31 -7.15 -11.24
N TYR A 165 -12.39 -8.07 -12.22
CA TYR A 165 -11.29 -8.35 -13.14
C TYR A 165 -11.56 -7.93 -14.60
N ILE A 166 -10.50 -7.52 -15.30
CA ILE A 166 -10.42 -7.56 -16.77
C ILE A 166 -9.56 -8.74 -17.16
N ILE A 167 -10.10 -9.58 -18.04
CA ILE A 167 -9.39 -10.76 -18.54
C ILE A 167 -8.96 -10.47 -19.98
N GLU A 168 -7.67 -10.20 -20.17
CA GLU A 168 -7.08 -10.14 -21.49
C GLU A 168 -6.77 -11.56 -21.95
N LYS A 169 -7.71 -12.12 -22.71
CA LYS A 169 -7.55 -13.43 -23.36
C LYS A 169 -6.64 -13.29 -24.56
N ASP A 170 -5.75 -14.26 -24.77
CA ASP A 170 -5.17 -14.47 -26.09
C ASP A 170 -6.30 -14.86 -27.07
N THR A 171 -6.75 -13.88 -27.85
CA THR A 171 -7.91 -13.96 -28.76
C THR A 171 -7.76 -15.05 -29.82
N SER A 172 -6.56 -15.60 -30.02
CA SER A 172 -6.32 -16.73 -30.91
C SER A 172 -6.85 -18.09 -30.39
N ARG A 173 -7.30 -18.22 -29.13
CA ARG A 173 -7.51 -19.54 -28.49
C ARG A 173 -8.86 -19.83 -27.82
N GLY A 174 -9.84 -18.92 -27.89
CA GLY A 174 -11.28 -19.19 -27.71
C GLY A 174 -11.80 -19.63 -26.34
N LYS A 175 -10.94 -19.99 -25.37
CA LYS A 175 -11.28 -20.26 -23.96
C LYS A 175 -10.18 -19.69 -23.06
N PHE A 176 -10.50 -19.30 -21.82
CA PHE A 176 -9.50 -18.87 -20.84
C PHE A 176 -8.47 -19.99 -20.65
N LYS A 177 -7.21 -19.69 -20.90
CA LYS A 177 -6.13 -20.68 -20.92
C LYS A 177 -4.86 -20.08 -20.36
N ARG A 178 -3.99 -20.99 -19.91
CA ARG A 178 -2.58 -20.78 -19.58
C ARG A 178 -1.96 -19.56 -20.29
N GLY A 179 -1.47 -18.59 -19.51
CA GLY A 179 -0.77 -17.40 -20.03
C GLY A 179 -1.66 -16.18 -20.26
N ASP A 180 -2.98 -16.30 -20.06
CA ASP A 180 -3.88 -15.15 -20.04
C ASP A 180 -3.52 -14.20 -18.88
N ARG A 181 -3.69 -12.91 -19.14
CA ARG A 181 -3.46 -11.85 -18.17
C ARG A 181 -4.77 -11.48 -17.51
N VAL A 182 -4.73 -11.47 -16.18
CA VAL A 182 -5.87 -11.07 -15.35
C VAL A 182 -5.49 -9.77 -14.68
N PHE A 183 -6.18 -8.69 -15.02
CA PHE A 183 -5.99 -7.36 -14.45
C PHE A 183 -7.06 -7.08 -13.40
N ILE A 184 -6.65 -6.50 -12.28
CA ILE A 184 -7.57 -6.01 -11.26
C ILE A 184 -8.13 -4.65 -11.71
N THR A 185 -9.39 -4.38 -11.38
CA THR A 185 -10.06 -3.10 -11.69
C THR A 185 -10.71 -2.48 -10.47
N ASP A 186 -10.82 -1.16 -10.49
CA ASP A 186 -11.59 -0.38 -9.52
C ASP A 186 -12.28 0.81 -10.22
N GLY A 187 -13.52 0.59 -10.65
CA GLY A 187 -14.25 1.54 -11.47
C GLY A 187 -13.64 1.64 -12.88
N ASP A 188 -13.16 2.83 -13.25
CA ASP A 188 -12.52 3.10 -14.55
C ASP A 188 -11.00 2.84 -14.56
N LEU A 189 -10.44 2.34 -13.46
CA LEU A 189 -9.02 2.06 -13.32
C LEU A 189 -8.70 0.62 -13.71
N VAL A 190 -7.71 0.45 -14.57
CA VAL A 190 -7.05 -0.85 -14.82
C VAL A 190 -5.76 -0.87 -14.04
N LEU A 191 -5.67 -1.75 -13.05
CA LEU A 191 -4.57 -1.83 -12.10
C LEU A 191 -3.60 -2.96 -12.47
N THR A 192 -2.81 -3.42 -11.50
CA THR A 192 -1.89 -4.53 -11.68
C THR A 192 -2.64 -5.76 -12.15
N GLY A 193 -2.05 -6.45 -13.14
CA GLY A 193 -2.43 -7.80 -13.50
C GLY A 193 -1.38 -8.82 -13.11
N PHE A 194 -1.73 -10.09 -13.27
CA PHE A 194 -0.80 -11.19 -13.14
C PHE A 194 -1.07 -12.23 -14.22
N ASN A 195 -0.01 -12.94 -14.60
CA ASN A 195 -0.15 -14.12 -15.43
C ASN A 195 -0.69 -15.27 -14.57
N TYR A 196 -1.87 -15.78 -14.93
CA TYR A 196 -2.48 -16.89 -14.21
C TYR A 196 -1.54 -18.10 -14.19
N PRO A 197 -1.16 -18.63 -13.01
CA PRO A 197 -0.18 -19.71 -12.92
C PRO A 197 -0.70 -20.94 -13.65
N ALA A 198 0.14 -21.52 -14.50
CA ALA A 198 -0.17 -22.78 -15.15
C ALA A 198 -0.08 -23.92 -14.14
N ASP A 199 -0.99 -24.90 -14.21
CA ASP A 199 -0.71 -26.22 -13.64
C ASP A 199 0.60 -26.73 -14.22
N VAL A 200 1.52 -27.15 -13.35
CA VAL A 200 2.79 -27.71 -13.77
C VAL A 200 2.49 -29.04 -14.46
N PRO A 201 2.85 -29.23 -15.75
CA PRO A 201 2.69 -30.52 -16.39
C PRO A 201 3.35 -31.62 -15.53
N PRO A 202 2.80 -32.83 -15.46
CA PRO A 202 3.38 -33.92 -14.65
C PRO A 202 4.89 -34.13 -14.90
N ALA A 203 5.33 -33.95 -16.16
CA ALA A 203 6.72 -34.06 -16.57
C ALA A 203 7.65 -32.93 -16.10
N MET A 204 7.09 -31.82 -15.57
CA MET A 204 7.82 -30.67 -15.04
C MET A 204 7.60 -30.47 -13.54
N GLN A 205 7.03 -31.46 -12.83
CA GLN A 205 6.75 -31.35 -11.40
C GLN A 205 7.92 -31.00 -10.46
N PRO A 206 9.23 -31.17 -10.77
CA PRO A 206 10.26 -30.57 -9.92
C PRO A 206 10.40 -29.04 -10.07
N TYR A 207 9.80 -28.42 -11.10
CA TYR A 207 9.84 -26.98 -11.35
C TYR A 207 8.59 -26.29 -10.79
N GLN A 208 8.74 -25.53 -9.70
CA GLN A 208 7.68 -24.67 -9.21
C GLN A 208 7.40 -23.53 -10.24
N PRO A 209 6.13 -23.29 -10.59
CA PRO A 209 5.78 -22.34 -11.64
C PRO A 209 6.03 -20.92 -11.17
N SER A 210 6.81 -20.14 -11.93
CA SER A 210 6.90 -18.70 -11.74
C SER A 210 5.59 -18.03 -12.14
N PHE A 211 5.29 -16.91 -11.49
CA PHE A 211 4.23 -15.99 -11.92
C PHE A 211 4.85 -14.64 -12.23
N THR A 212 4.11 -13.79 -12.92
CA THR A 212 4.60 -12.48 -13.33
C THR A 212 3.52 -11.46 -13.09
N PHE A 213 3.84 -10.44 -12.30
CA PHE A 213 3.01 -9.25 -12.21
C PHE A 213 3.21 -8.40 -13.45
N VAL A 214 2.12 -7.90 -14.01
CA VAL A 214 2.07 -6.87 -15.04
C VAL A 214 1.63 -5.60 -14.33
N HIS A 215 2.52 -4.62 -14.20
CA HIS A 215 2.23 -3.43 -13.41
C HIS A 215 1.23 -2.52 -14.12
N THR A 216 0.46 -1.78 -13.32
CA THR A 216 -0.46 -0.72 -13.77
C THR A 216 0.24 0.21 -14.76
N TYR A 217 -0.41 0.52 -15.88
CA TYR A 217 0.10 1.47 -16.85
C TYR A 217 0.24 2.86 -16.22
N ALA A 218 1.31 3.57 -16.58
CA ALA A 218 1.65 4.88 -16.05
C ALA A 218 0.54 5.92 -16.28
N GLU A 219 -0.30 5.70 -17.29
CA GLU A 219 -1.45 6.56 -17.57
C GLU A 219 -2.55 6.57 -16.51
N TYR A 220 -2.64 5.51 -15.71
CA TYR A 220 -3.59 5.45 -14.61
C TYR A 220 -3.04 6.11 -13.35
N ILE A 221 -1.73 6.37 -13.24
CA ILE A 221 -1.11 6.94 -12.03
C ILE A 221 -1.73 8.28 -11.63
N PRO A 222 -1.96 9.26 -12.53
CA PRO A 222 -2.62 10.52 -12.15
C PRO A 222 -4.03 10.32 -11.59
N LYS A 223 -4.84 9.46 -12.22
CA LYS A 223 -6.20 9.15 -11.74
C LYS A 223 -6.19 8.44 -10.38
N ILE A 224 -5.21 7.58 -10.15
CA ILE A 224 -5.01 6.94 -8.85
C ILE A 224 -4.69 8.00 -7.79
N TYR A 225 -3.79 8.95 -8.09
CA TYR A 225 -3.50 10.05 -7.16
C TYR A 225 -4.72 10.91 -6.87
N GLU A 226 -5.64 11.16 -7.81
CA GLU A 226 -6.90 11.86 -7.52
C GLU A 226 -7.76 11.14 -6.48
N LYS A 227 -7.76 9.81 -6.46
CA LYS A 227 -8.45 9.03 -5.43
C LYS A 227 -7.71 9.10 -4.09
N VAL A 228 -6.39 8.93 -4.11
CA VAL A 228 -5.54 8.99 -2.90
C VAL A 228 -5.59 10.38 -2.26
N ASP A 229 -5.59 11.46 -3.05
CA ASP A 229 -5.63 12.84 -2.55
C ASP A 229 -6.93 13.14 -1.79
N LYS A 230 -8.07 12.56 -2.20
CA LYS A 230 -9.35 12.71 -1.47
C LYS A 230 -9.29 12.05 -0.09
N LEU A 231 -8.76 10.83 -0.03
CA LEU A 231 -8.57 10.10 1.22
C LEU A 231 -7.59 10.84 2.13
N PHE A 232 -6.46 11.26 1.57
CA PHE A 232 -5.43 12.02 2.27
C PHE A 232 -5.97 13.32 2.85
N ALA A 233 -6.68 14.12 2.06
CA ALA A 233 -7.31 15.36 2.53
C ALA A 233 -8.31 15.10 3.66
N SER A 234 -9.15 14.06 3.53
CA SER A 234 -10.14 13.73 4.57
C SER A 234 -9.48 13.33 5.90
N ILE A 235 -8.32 12.68 5.87
CA ILE A 235 -7.55 12.35 7.08
C ILE A 235 -6.94 13.63 7.67
N LEU A 236 -6.43 14.54 6.85
CA LEU A 236 -5.83 15.78 7.36
C LEU A 236 -6.87 16.74 7.96
N GLU A 237 -8.12 16.69 7.50
CA GLU A 237 -9.24 17.42 8.09
C GLU A 237 -9.64 16.85 9.46
N HIS A 238 -9.52 15.53 9.62
CA HIS A 238 -9.88 14.78 10.82
C HIS A 238 -8.76 13.80 11.20
N PRO A 239 -7.65 14.27 11.82
CA PRO A 239 -6.44 13.48 12.02
C PRO A 239 -6.46 12.64 13.29
N GLU A 240 -7.63 12.21 13.76
CA GLU A 240 -7.75 11.38 14.95
C GLU A 240 -7.29 9.93 14.68
N PRO A 241 -6.73 9.23 15.68
CA PRO A 241 -6.28 7.84 15.56
C PRO A 241 -7.46 6.85 15.57
N THR A 242 -8.37 6.97 14.61
CA THR A 242 -9.57 6.13 14.49
C THR A 242 -9.33 4.92 13.58
N LYS A 243 -10.12 3.87 13.79
CA LYS A 243 -10.13 2.70 12.90
C LYS A 243 -10.50 3.09 11.46
N GLU A 244 -11.40 4.05 11.30
CA GLU A 244 -11.79 4.57 9.98
C GLU A 244 -10.59 5.22 9.25
N ASN A 245 -9.80 6.05 9.94
CA ASN A 245 -8.62 6.64 9.33
C ASN A 245 -7.55 5.61 9.01
N MET A 246 -7.40 4.56 9.82
CA MET A 246 -6.54 3.42 9.48
C MET A 246 -7.02 2.67 8.24
N GLN A 247 -8.32 2.50 8.06
CA GLN A 247 -8.90 1.91 6.85
C GLN A 247 -8.61 2.78 5.62
N LYS A 248 -8.73 4.11 5.73
CA LYS A 248 -8.35 5.04 4.65
C LYS A 248 -6.85 4.97 4.33
N ILE A 249 -5.98 4.81 5.34
CA ILE A 249 -4.55 4.57 5.11
C ILE A 249 -4.32 3.26 4.35
N GLY A 250 -5.02 2.19 4.72
CA GLY A 250 -4.99 0.93 4.00
C GLY A 250 -5.44 1.07 2.54
N GLU A 251 -6.51 1.85 2.31
CA GLU A 251 -6.99 2.12 0.96
C GLU A 251 -5.96 2.91 0.11
N MET A 252 -5.35 3.94 0.69
CA MET A 252 -4.25 4.66 0.04
C MET A 252 -3.07 3.74 -0.26
N ALA A 253 -2.69 2.87 0.68
CA ALA A 253 -1.60 1.91 0.51
C ALA A 253 -1.90 0.91 -0.62
N TRP A 254 -3.15 0.44 -0.73
CA TRP A 254 -3.58 -0.44 -1.82
C TRP A 254 -3.44 0.24 -3.18
N TYR A 255 -3.97 1.46 -3.32
CA TYR A 255 -3.86 2.24 -4.55
C TYR A 255 -2.40 2.52 -4.94
N LEU A 256 -1.56 2.93 -3.98
CA LEU A 256 -0.16 3.24 -4.24
C LEU A 256 0.66 1.98 -4.55
N ALA A 257 0.35 0.84 -3.93
CA ALA A 257 0.96 -0.44 -4.27
C ALA A 257 0.63 -0.85 -5.70
N HIS A 258 -0.62 -0.71 -6.14
CA HIS A 258 -0.99 -0.98 -7.54
C HIS A 258 -0.38 0.00 -8.52
N ALA A 259 -0.41 1.30 -8.22
CA ALA A 259 0.12 2.34 -9.10
C ALA A 259 1.60 2.12 -9.43
N MET A 260 2.37 1.56 -8.48
CA MET A 260 3.82 1.45 -8.55
C MET A 260 4.46 2.74 -9.08
N PRO A 261 4.31 3.90 -8.40
CA PRO A 261 4.63 5.19 -9.01
C PRO A 261 6.11 5.38 -9.37
N CYS A 262 7.02 4.66 -8.74
CA CYS A 262 8.45 4.72 -9.02
C CYS A 262 8.90 3.61 -9.99
N GLN A 263 9.93 3.87 -10.79
CA GLN A 263 10.60 2.86 -11.63
C GLN A 263 11.14 1.70 -10.79
N ARG A 264 11.65 2.01 -9.59
CA ARG A 264 12.02 1.08 -8.52
C ARG A 264 11.75 1.70 -7.15
N GLY A 265 11.46 0.86 -6.16
CA GLY A 265 11.31 1.27 -4.77
C GLY A 265 9.88 1.62 -4.32
N SER A 266 8.88 1.51 -5.19
CA SER A 266 7.49 1.87 -4.88
C SER A 266 6.95 1.16 -3.63
N ALA A 267 7.22 -0.13 -3.45
CA ALA A 267 6.80 -0.88 -2.26
C ALA A 267 7.31 -0.23 -0.96
N ALA A 268 8.61 0.07 -0.89
CA ALA A 268 9.21 0.71 0.26
C ALA A 268 8.71 2.15 0.45
N THR A 269 8.52 2.91 -0.63
CA THR A 269 7.95 4.27 -0.56
C THR A 269 6.49 4.25 -0.11
N THR A 270 5.70 3.26 -0.51
CA THR A 270 4.32 3.08 -0.04
C THR A 270 4.27 2.72 1.44
N GLU A 271 5.19 1.89 1.94
CA GLU A 271 5.28 1.62 3.38
C GLU A 271 5.70 2.86 4.18
N LEU A 272 6.69 3.61 3.70
CA LEU A 272 7.07 4.91 4.29
C LEU A 272 5.85 5.84 4.35
N PHE A 273 5.08 5.91 3.26
CA PHE A 273 3.86 6.73 3.18
C PHE A 273 2.83 6.31 4.22
N ALA A 274 2.52 5.00 4.31
CA ALA A 274 1.57 4.48 5.28
C ALA A 274 1.99 4.79 6.71
N ARG A 275 3.27 4.57 7.05
CA ARG A 275 3.81 4.86 8.40
C ARG A 275 3.81 6.35 8.71
N THR A 276 4.15 7.22 7.76
CA THR A 276 4.00 8.67 7.92
C THR A 276 2.56 9.02 8.27
N MET A 277 1.58 8.48 7.55
CA MET A 277 0.17 8.76 7.83
C MET A 277 -0.28 8.22 9.19
N MET A 278 0.15 7.01 9.58
CA MET A 278 -0.13 6.45 10.90
C MET A 278 0.42 7.35 12.02
N LYS A 279 1.69 7.80 11.90
CA LYS A 279 2.27 8.74 12.88
C LYS A 279 1.56 10.08 12.87
N LYS A 280 1.16 10.58 11.69
CA LYS A 280 0.48 11.87 11.55
C LYS A 280 -0.85 11.91 12.29
N ILE A 281 -1.59 10.81 12.32
CA ILE A 281 -2.84 10.70 13.08
C ILE A 281 -2.64 10.28 14.54
N GLY A 282 -1.39 10.15 14.99
CA GLY A 282 -1.07 9.79 16.38
C GLY A 282 -1.25 8.31 16.70
N LEU A 283 -1.28 7.42 15.69
CA LEU A 283 -1.24 5.98 15.97
C LEU A 283 0.15 5.58 16.47
N PRO A 284 0.23 4.71 17.48
CA PRO A 284 1.48 4.12 17.90
C PRO A 284 2.04 3.26 16.76
N ILE A 285 3.35 3.29 16.56
CA ILE A 285 3.95 2.51 15.48
C ILE A 285 4.36 1.16 16.02
N VAL A 286 3.67 0.15 15.52
CA VAL A 286 3.92 -1.25 15.84
C VAL A 286 4.57 -1.95 14.64
N PRO A 287 5.36 -3.00 14.87
CA PRO A 287 5.87 -3.82 13.79
C PRO A 287 4.72 -4.44 13.01
N TYR A 288 4.89 -4.53 11.70
CA TYR A 288 4.10 -5.38 10.83
C TYR A 288 4.41 -6.86 11.11
N GLU A 289 3.36 -7.67 11.22
CA GLU A 289 3.49 -9.09 11.59
C GLU A 289 2.97 -10.05 10.51
N HIS A 290 2.56 -9.55 9.34
CA HIS A 290 1.98 -10.38 8.28
C HIS A 290 3.05 -11.19 7.52
N PRO A 291 2.77 -12.46 7.12
CA PRO A 291 3.77 -13.33 6.48
C PRO A 291 4.11 -12.98 5.02
N VAL A 292 3.22 -12.26 4.34
CA VAL A 292 3.40 -11.77 2.95
C VAL A 292 3.62 -10.26 2.99
N PRO A 293 4.54 -9.67 2.21
CA PRO A 293 4.75 -8.22 2.13
C PRO A 293 3.51 -7.45 1.68
N LEU A 294 3.40 -6.20 2.12
CA LEU A 294 2.22 -5.36 1.91
C LEU A 294 1.87 -5.20 0.44
N ASP A 295 2.88 -4.89 -0.37
CA ASP A 295 2.70 -4.70 -1.80
C ASP A 295 2.25 -6.00 -2.47
N PHE A 296 2.84 -7.14 -2.12
CA PHE A 296 2.39 -8.43 -2.64
C PHE A 296 0.96 -8.77 -2.29
N GLU A 297 0.51 -8.55 -1.04
CA GLU A 297 -0.90 -8.75 -0.71
C GLU A 297 -1.82 -7.81 -1.49
N ALA A 298 -1.43 -6.55 -1.68
CA ALA A 298 -2.22 -5.61 -2.48
C ALA A 298 -2.32 -6.08 -3.93
N LEU A 299 -1.20 -6.42 -4.57
CA LEU A 299 -1.12 -6.78 -5.99
C LEU A 299 -1.89 -8.06 -6.36
N ILE A 300 -2.26 -8.89 -5.38
CA ILE A 300 -2.91 -10.18 -5.61
C ILE A 300 -4.39 -10.16 -5.21
N GLU A 301 -4.77 -9.35 -4.22
CA GLU A 301 -6.14 -9.22 -3.74
C GLU A 301 -6.96 -8.33 -4.69
N PRO A 302 -7.94 -8.88 -5.43
CA PRO A 302 -8.86 -8.07 -6.23
C PRO A 302 -9.81 -7.21 -5.40
N ASP A 303 -10.18 -7.70 -4.22
CA ASP A 303 -11.19 -7.09 -3.39
C ASP A 303 -10.52 -6.12 -2.44
N LYS A 304 -10.49 -4.86 -2.86
CA LYS A 304 -9.94 -3.74 -2.10
C LYS A 304 -10.44 -3.74 -0.64
N THR A 305 -11.71 -4.06 -0.39
CA THR A 305 -12.28 -4.09 0.97
C THR A 305 -11.61 -5.16 1.82
N LYS A 306 -11.37 -6.36 1.26
CA LYS A 306 -10.63 -7.41 1.98
C LYS A 306 -9.19 -7.04 2.25
N PHE A 307 -8.51 -6.35 1.32
CA PHE A 307 -7.18 -5.84 1.59
C PHE A 307 -7.20 -4.85 2.77
N ILE A 308 -8.13 -3.90 2.76
CA ILE A 308 -8.28 -2.89 3.83
C ILE A 308 -8.55 -3.55 5.19
N GLU A 309 -9.40 -4.57 5.23
CA GLU A 309 -9.66 -5.35 6.45
C GLU A 309 -8.38 -6.01 6.99
N ARG A 310 -7.60 -6.67 6.14
CA ARG A 310 -6.32 -7.29 6.56
C ARG A 310 -5.26 -6.27 6.93
N PHE A 311 -5.18 -5.16 6.19
CA PHE A 311 -4.27 -4.06 6.52
C PHE A 311 -4.59 -3.49 7.91
N THR A 312 -5.87 -3.39 8.26
CA THR A 312 -6.30 -2.86 9.56
C THR A 312 -6.11 -3.87 10.69
N ASN A 313 -6.39 -5.15 10.45
CA ASN A 313 -6.48 -6.15 11.53
C ASN A 313 -5.28 -7.11 11.60
N ASP A 314 -4.71 -7.52 10.48
CA ASP A 314 -3.73 -8.62 10.40
C ASP A 314 -2.30 -8.11 10.27
N PHE A 315 -2.12 -6.96 9.62
CA PHE A 315 -0.79 -6.38 9.41
C PHE A 315 -0.24 -5.80 10.71
N TYR A 316 -1.11 -5.18 11.50
CA TYR A 316 -0.77 -4.52 12.75
C TYR A 316 -1.65 -5.05 13.88
N PRO A 317 -1.58 -6.35 14.22
CA PRO A 317 -2.54 -7.00 15.12
C PRO A 317 -2.56 -6.37 16.52
N ASN A 318 -1.44 -5.79 16.95
CA ASN A 318 -1.37 -5.08 18.22
C ASN A 318 -2.20 -3.78 18.21
N LEU A 319 -2.41 -3.11 17.07
CA LEU A 319 -3.28 -1.93 17.00
C LEU A 319 -4.75 -2.25 17.31
N ASN A 320 -5.20 -3.50 17.13
CA ASN A 320 -6.54 -3.88 17.56
C ASN A 320 -6.73 -3.69 19.07
N LYS A 321 -5.71 -3.99 19.87
CA LYS A 321 -5.72 -3.74 21.32
C LYS A 321 -5.79 -2.25 21.62
N TYR A 322 -5.14 -1.42 20.80
CA TYR A 322 -5.23 0.04 20.92
C TYR A 322 -6.67 0.51 20.69
N TYR A 323 -7.35 0.04 19.65
CA TYR A 323 -8.75 0.41 19.39
C TYR A 323 -9.72 -0.11 20.46
N GLU A 324 -9.50 -1.34 20.94
CA GLU A 324 -10.29 -1.92 22.04
C GLU A 324 -10.14 -1.12 23.35
N ALA A 325 -8.90 -0.73 23.70
CA ALA A 325 -8.59 0.00 24.93
C ALA A 325 -8.99 1.48 24.87
N SER A 326 -8.76 2.14 23.72
CA SER A 326 -9.22 3.51 23.47
C SER A 326 -10.74 3.59 23.52
N GLY A 327 -11.38 2.44 23.24
CA GLY A 327 -12.80 2.31 23.10
C GLY A 327 -13.23 3.07 21.85
N ASP A 328 -13.88 2.39 20.91
CA ASP A 328 -14.94 3.01 20.15
C ASP A 328 -16.07 3.44 21.13
N LYS A 329 -15.76 4.45 21.95
CA LYS A 329 -16.65 5.25 22.77
C LYS A 329 -17.57 6.13 21.89
N GLU A 330 -17.60 5.89 20.58
CA GLU A 330 -18.64 6.44 19.70
C GLU A 330 -20.04 5.91 20.02
N LYS A 331 -20.19 4.82 20.78
CA LYS A 331 -21.52 4.35 21.19
C LYS A 331 -22.11 5.00 22.45
N SER A 332 -21.43 5.94 23.13
CA SER A 332 -21.94 6.48 24.41
C SER A 332 -21.96 8.00 24.57
N GLN A 333 -21.67 8.80 23.54
CA GLN A 333 -21.84 10.27 23.63
C GLN A 333 -22.87 10.89 22.69
N HIS A 334 -23.59 10.09 21.88
CA HIS A 334 -24.73 10.58 21.09
C HIS A 334 -26.11 10.01 21.44
N VAL A 335 -26.25 9.22 22.51
CA VAL A 335 -27.57 8.73 22.97
C VAL A 335 -27.75 8.99 24.47
N ALA A 336 -27.75 10.27 24.83
CA ALA A 336 -28.58 10.76 25.92
C ALA A 336 -29.66 11.69 25.36
N GLN A 337 -30.25 11.31 24.22
CA GLN A 337 -31.54 11.78 23.68
C GLN A 337 -31.83 11.06 22.36
N SER A 338 -32.40 9.86 22.43
CA SER A 338 -33.47 9.37 21.56
C SER A 338 -33.59 7.86 21.67
N ASP A 339 -34.82 7.43 21.93
CA ASP A 339 -35.20 6.04 22.05
C ASP A 339 -34.88 5.22 20.80
N SER A 340 -34.49 3.97 21.04
CA SER A 340 -34.38 2.83 20.13
C SER A 340 -34.71 3.08 18.64
N PHE A 341 -33.69 3.35 17.83
CA PHE A 341 -33.76 3.13 16.38
C PHE A 341 -33.12 1.79 16.03
N SER A 342 -33.97 0.76 15.96
CA SER A 342 -33.63 -0.51 15.30
C SER A 342 -33.29 -0.22 13.83
N SER A 343 -32.11 -0.62 13.37
CA SER A 343 -31.67 -0.52 11.97
C SER A 343 -32.64 -1.21 11.00
N TYR A 344 -33.45 -2.15 11.49
CA TYR A 344 -34.54 -2.76 10.74
C TYR A 344 -35.69 -1.77 10.41
N SER A 345 -35.90 -0.76 11.26
CA SER A 345 -36.90 0.30 11.07
C SER A 345 -36.46 1.25 9.95
N ILE A 346 -35.20 1.68 9.92
CA ILE A 346 -34.71 2.66 8.93
C ILE A 346 -34.80 2.11 7.51
N PHE A 347 -34.40 0.85 7.28
CA PHE A 347 -34.53 0.24 5.96
C PHE A 347 -35.99 0.01 5.55
N LYS A 348 -36.88 -0.22 6.51
CA LYS A 348 -38.32 -0.37 6.24
C LYS A 348 -38.95 0.97 5.88
N THR A 349 -38.68 2.03 6.63
CA THR A 349 -39.17 3.39 6.36
C THR A 349 -38.61 3.91 5.03
N PHE A 350 -37.33 3.70 4.76
CA PHE A 350 -36.71 4.06 3.49
C PHE A 350 -37.38 3.36 2.31
N LYS A 351 -37.66 2.05 2.43
CA LYS A 351 -38.35 1.29 1.38
C LYS A 351 -39.80 1.76 1.18
N GLU A 352 -40.50 2.10 2.26
CA GLU A 352 -41.86 2.63 2.20
C GLU A 352 -41.91 4.01 1.53
N ASP A 353 -40.96 4.89 1.84
CA ASP A 353 -40.88 6.22 1.23
C ASP A 353 -40.43 6.16 -0.23
N LEU A 354 -39.52 5.25 -0.58
CA LEU A 354 -39.14 5.01 -1.98
C LEU A 354 -40.34 4.52 -2.80
N ASN A 355 -41.17 3.64 -2.22
CA ASN A 355 -42.39 3.17 -2.87
C ASN A 355 -43.43 4.30 -3.05
N LYS A 356 -43.55 5.23 -2.10
CA LYS A 356 -44.43 6.41 -2.25
C LYS A 356 -43.94 7.31 -3.39
N ILE A 357 -42.64 7.56 -3.49
CA ILE A 357 -42.06 8.39 -4.55
C ILE A 357 -42.31 7.75 -5.92
N VAL A 358 -42.08 6.45 -6.06
CA VAL A 358 -42.34 5.72 -7.32
C VAL A 358 -43.81 5.77 -7.69
N LYS A 359 -44.71 5.61 -6.71
CA LYS A 359 -46.16 5.70 -6.95
C LYS A 359 -46.59 7.10 -7.41
N SER A 360 -46.13 8.15 -6.73
CA SER A 360 -46.41 9.53 -7.11
C SER A 360 -45.87 9.86 -8.51
N ALA A 361 -44.69 9.36 -8.86
CA ALA A 361 -44.12 9.55 -10.20
C ALA A 361 -44.95 8.85 -11.29
N SER A 362 -45.47 7.65 -11.01
CA SER A 362 -46.38 6.94 -11.93
C SER A 362 -47.69 7.71 -12.13
N GLU A 363 -48.30 8.20 -11.04
CA GLU A 363 -49.54 8.98 -11.11
C GLU A 363 -49.38 10.30 -11.87
N ILE A 364 -48.21 10.94 -11.76
CA ILE A 364 -47.87 12.14 -12.54
C ILE A 364 -47.76 11.81 -14.04
N LEU A 365 -47.10 10.70 -14.40
CA LEU A 365 -46.95 10.26 -15.79
C LEU A 365 -48.30 9.88 -16.43
N ASP A 366 -49.18 9.23 -15.67
CA ASP A 366 -50.52 8.87 -16.11
C ASP A 366 -51.41 10.10 -16.32
N ASN A 367 -51.29 11.11 -15.46
CA ASN A 367 -51.97 12.40 -15.64
C ASN A 367 -51.41 13.23 -16.80
N TRP A 368 -50.12 13.10 -17.09
CA TRP A 368 -49.50 13.81 -18.21
C TRP A 368 -49.86 13.21 -19.57
N SER A 369 -50.00 11.89 -19.63
CA SER A 369 -50.40 11.17 -20.85
C SER A 369 -51.91 11.28 -21.16
N SER A 370 -52.73 11.66 -20.18
CA SER A 370 -54.17 11.89 -20.32
C SER A 370 -54.56 13.36 -20.56
N ALA A 371 -53.58 14.28 -20.59
CA ALA A 371 -53.84 15.67 -20.95
C ALA A 371 -54.33 15.78 -22.41
N PRO A 372 -55.44 16.49 -22.67
CA PRO A 372 -55.98 16.62 -24.02
C PRO A 372 -54.95 17.32 -24.93
N LYS A 373 -54.57 16.63 -26.01
CA LYS A 373 -53.75 17.22 -27.07
C LYS A 373 -54.56 18.32 -27.73
N ASN A 374 -54.27 19.58 -27.39
CA ASN A 374 -54.86 20.73 -28.08
C ASN A 374 -54.56 20.62 -29.58
N LYS A 375 -55.63 20.58 -30.38
CA LYS A 375 -55.60 20.69 -31.84
C LYS A 375 -55.48 22.14 -32.25
#